data_AF-A0A943N8F7-F1
#
_entry.id   AF-A0A943N8F7-F1
#
_cell.length_a   1.000
_cell.length_b   1.000
_cell.length_c   1.000
_cell.angle_alpha   90.00
_cell.angle_beta   90.00
_cell.angle_gamma   90.00
#
_symmetry.space_group_name_H-M   'P 1'
#
loop_
_entity.id
_entity.type
_entity.pdbx_description
1 polymer ?
#
loop_
_entity_poly.entity_id
_entity_poly.type
_entity_poly.pdbx_seq_one_letter_code
_entity_poly.pdbx_strand_id
1 'polypeptide(L)'
;MKITADSMVCEIKHGESLLDAVKKLDLDMMSLASRPLAAQIGGEVFSLRYTPFKDVDIHLLNYKEEAGRRVYERTLQFIFIAAVRRLFPAARVCVRYTLGPGLYITIDKEPALGEQDVLKLEAEMRNIVRAAIPLERKRLDIKDAIDFYERDGQTDKAALLKWRKFSYFDVYTIGGYMDYFYGEMAPSTDYADVFRLKFVEGAVILLMPRSDEPDVPSDYEPLPKLGIVFKQSDDWGKLMHCSTVGELNTLVSTGRIRELVRVNEALHEKSYANIADKIVAHSARAVLVAGPSSSGKTTSANRLATQLRVLGQDPKMLSLDNYYLDRDAIPADENGQKDLEHINTLDIPRFSSDLAALMRGEQVEVPVFDFLTGKRAKEGIVMQLHPDEPLIIEGIHALNPMLLNDDIDRDKLFRVYVSALTTLNIDDHNRIHTTDARLLRRLVRDYETRGASMEHTLSMWPSVRRGEEKWIFPYQENADALFNTTLVYEVSVLKKYVYPLLQEVPKESPCYAAARDITKVLNYFLDADGIEDEIPPTSILREFIGGCTFYRKD
;
A
#
# COMPACT_ATOMS: atom_id res chain seq x y z
N MET A 1 -30.15 -14.19 22.73
CA MET A 1 -28.93 -14.60 21.99
C MET A 1 -27.76 -14.15 22.82
N LYS A 2 -26.70 -14.96 22.86
CA LYS A 2 -25.51 -14.70 23.64
C LYS A 2 -24.42 -14.10 22.74
N ILE A 3 -23.89 -12.96 23.15
CA ILE A 3 -22.68 -12.38 22.58
C ILE A 3 -21.56 -12.55 23.58
N THR A 4 -20.44 -13.12 23.15
CA THR A 4 -19.19 -13.10 23.92
C THR A 4 -18.25 -12.08 23.30
N ALA A 5 -17.89 -11.02 24.03
CA ALA A 5 -16.93 -10.01 23.61
C ALA A 5 -15.76 -10.00 24.61
N ASP A 6 -14.55 -10.36 24.17
CA ASP A 6 -13.33 -10.33 25.00
C ASP A 6 -13.49 -11.02 26.37
N SER A 7 -14.08 -12.22 26.38
CA SER A 7 -14.42 -13.02 27.58
C SER A 7 -15.58 -12.48 28.44
N MET A 8 -16.18 -11.35 28.08
CA MET A 8 -17.42 -10.86 28.67
C MET A 8 -18.62 -11.43 27.93
N VAL A 9 -19.68 -11.77 28.66
CA VAL A 9 -20.91 -12.33 28.09
C VAL A 9 -22.04 -11.34 28.25
N CYS A 10 -22.74 -11.05 27.16
CA CYS A 10 -23.96 -10.25 27.14
C CYS A 10 -25.12 -11.05 26.53
N GLU A 11 -26.29 -11.01 27.19
CA GLU A 11 -27.53 -11.46 26.57
C GLU A 11 -28.19 -10.30 25.82
N ILE A 12 -28.42 -10.51 24.53
CA ILE A 12 -29.18 -9.60 23.68
C ILE A 12 -30.50 -10.22 23.24
N LYS A 13 -31.53 -9.37 23.15
CA LYS A 13 -32.86 -9.70 22.64
C LYS A 13 -32.82 -9.82 21.12
N HIS A 14 -33.82 -10.50 20.56
CA HIS A 14 -33.99 -10.56 19.12
C HIS A 14 -34.17 -9.14 18.54
N GLY A 15 -33.40 -8.79 17.52
CA GLY A 15 -33.43 -7.46 16.89
C GLY A 15 -32.46 -6.44 17.50
N GLU A 16 -31.77 -6.75 18.60
CA GLU A 16 -30.71 -5.88 19.14
C GLU A 16 -29.39 -6.07 18.38
N SER A 17 -28.69 -4.96 18.15
CA SER A 17 -27.43 -4.89 17.43
C SER A 17 -26.21 -5.16 18.31
N LEU A 18 -25.04 -5.34 17.71
CA LEU A 18 -23.77 -5.41 18.46
C LEU A 18 -23.50 -4.12 19.24
N LEU A 19 -23.94 -2.96 18.74
CA LEU A 19 -23.82 -1.68 19.43
C LEU A 19 -24.64 -1.68 20.73
N ASP A 20 -25.81 -2.29 20.73
CA ASP A 20 -26.63 -2.44 21.95
C ASP A 20 -25.91 -3.32 22.98
N ALA A 21 -25.22 -4.37 22.53
CA ALA A 21 -24.38 -5.21 23.39
C ALA A 21 -23.19 -4.43 23.98
N VAL A 22 -22.47 -3.67 23.14
CA VAL A 22 -21.34 -2.81 23.57
C VAL A 22 -21.79 -1.82 24.63
N LYS A 23 -22.95 -1.17 24.45
CA LYS A 23 -23.52 -0.25 25.44
C LYS A 23 -23.93 -0.94 26.74
N LYS A 24 -24.54 -2.12 26.66
CA LYS A 24 -24.92 -2.91 27.86
C LYS A 24 -23.71 -3.40 28.67
N LEU A 25 -22.59 -3.65 27.99
CA LEU A 25 -21.33 -4.05 28.60
C LEU A 25 -20.49 -2.86 29.10
N ASP A 26 -20.95 -1.61 28.93
CA ASP A 26 -20.22 -0.39 29.26
C ASP A 26 -18.86 -0.29 28.53
N LEU A 27 -18.84 -0.73 27.27
CA LEU A 27 -17.65 -0.75 26.41
C LEU A 27 -17.63 0.40 25.38
N ASP A 28 -18.65 1.26 25.36
CA ASP A 28 -18.75 2.43 24.44
C ASP A 28 -17.88 3.60 24.96
N MET A 29 -16.57 3.36 25.00
CA MET A 29 -15.57 4.33 25.47
C MET A 29 -15.45 5.52 24.52
N MET A 30 -15.03 6.69 25.03
CA MET A 30 -14.83 7.88 24.17
C MET A 30 -13.46 7.93 23.49
N SER A 31 -12.41 7.43 24.15
CA SER A 31 -11.04 7.43 23.60
C SER A 31 -10.94 6.47 22.42
N LEU A 32 -10.43 6.92 21.28
CA LEU A 32 -10.23 6.09 20.07
C LEU A 32 -9.28 4.92 20.30
N ALA A 33 -8.40 5.02 21.31
CA ALA A 33 -7.51 3.93 21.71
C ALA A 33 -8.26 2.70 22.25
N SER A 34 -9.50 2.87 22.74
CA SER A 34 -10.31 1.79 23.32
C SER A 34 -11.73 1.71 22.76
N ARG A 35 -12.24 2.76 22.09
CA ARG A 35 -13.59 2.82 21.52
C ARG A 35 -13.76 1.74 20.44
N PRO A 36 -14.73 0.83 20.58
CA PRO A 36 -15.05 -0.12 19.52
C PRO A 36 -15.61 0.63 18.30
N LEU A 37 -14.96 0.45 17.16
CA LEU A 37 -15.37 1.01 15.87
C LEU A 37 -16.19 -0.01 15.05
N ALA A 38 -15.86 -1.29 15.21
CA ALA A 38 -16.47 -2.42 14.54
C ALA A 38 -16.27 -3.69 15.38
N ALA A 39 -16.81 -4.81 14.92
CA ALA A 39 -16.60 -6.12 15.51
C ALA A 39 -16.17 -7.12 14.45
N GLN A 40 -15.31 -8.06 14.83
CA GLN A 40 -14.91 -9.18 14.01
C GLN A 40 -15.66 -10.44 14.44
N ILE A 41 -16.28 -11.15 13.48
CA ILE A 41 -17.02 -12.40 13.70
C ILE A 41 -16.53 -13.43 12.70
N GLY A 42 -15.90 -14.51 13.18
CA GLY A 42 -15.35 -15.55 12.30
C GLY A 42 -14.37 -14.98 11.27
N GLY A 43 -13.55 -14.02 11.70
CA GLY A 43 -12.61 -13.29 10.84
C GLY A 43 -13.24 -12.10 10.10
N GLU A 44 -14.51 -12.11 9.75
CA GLU A 44 -15.11 -11.02 8.98
C GLU A 44 -15.43 -9.80 9.85
N VAL A 45 -15.18 -8.60 9.31
CA VAL A 45 -15.50 -7.33 9.99
C VAL A 45 -16.96 -6.96 9.73
N PHE A 46 -17.66 -6.56 10.79
CA PHE A 46 -19.04 -6.09 10.78
C PHE A 46 -19.16 -4.74 11.49
N SER A 47 -19.98 -3.83 10.94
CA SER A 47 -20.41 -2.64 11.67
C SER A 47 -21.09 -3.04 12.99
N LEU A 48 -20.94 -2.24 14.05
CA LEU A 48 -21.63 -2.52 15.31
C LEU A 48 -23.17 -2.42 15.17
N ARG A 49 -23.69 -1.84 14.10
CA ARG A 49 -25.14 -1.86 13.80
C ARG A 49 -25.64 -3.21 13.31
N TYR A 50 -24.75 -4.17 13.05
CA TYR A 50 -25.13 -5.52 12.66
C TYR A 50 -25.97 -6.19 13.76
N THR A 51 -27.03 -6.89 13.34
CA THR A 51 -27.91 -7.66 14.23
C THR A 51 -27.64 -9.15 14.00
N PRO A 52 -27.00 -9.85 14.95
CA PRO A 52 -26.76 -11.28 14.80
C PRO A 52 -28.06 -12.07 14.90
N PHE A 53 -28.12 -13.20 14.19
CA PHE A 53 -29.30 -14.10 14.14
C PHE A 53 -29.13 -15.38 14.98
N LYS A 54 -27.96 -15.55 15.58
CA LYS A 54 -27.57 -16.67 16.44
C LYS A 54 -26.56 -16.18 17.47
N ASP A 55 -26.20 -17.04 18.41
CA ASP A 55 -25.11 -16.76 19.33
C ASP A 55 -23.80 -16.57 18.56
N VAL A 56 -23.02 -15.56 18.94
CA VAL A 56 -21.78 -15.18 18.26
C VAL A 56 -20.70 -14.80 19.27
N ASP A 57 -19.48 -15.24 18.99
CA ASP A 57 -18.28 -14.71 19.64
C ASP A 57 -17.73 -13.58 18.76
N ILE A 58 -17.40 -12.45 19.37
CA ILE A 58 -16.94 -11.25 18.71
C ILE A 58 -15.61 -10.79 19.30
N HIS A 59 -14.75 -10.24 18.44
CA HIS A 59 -13.57 -9.47 18.83
C HIS A 59 -13.83 -8.00 18.49
N LEU A 60 -13.72 -7.10 19.47
CA LEU A 60 -14.00 -5.68 19.25
C LEU A 60 -12.79 -4.97 18.66
N LEU A 61 -13.01 -4.23 17.58
CA LEU A 61 -11.93 -3.57 16.84
C LEU A 61 -11.89 -2.08 17.19
N ASN A 62 -10.75 -1.61 17.71
CA ASN A 62 -10.50 -0.19 17.98
C ASN A 62 -9.44 0.40 17.01
N TYR A 63 -9.08 1.68 17.16
CA TYR A 63 -8.16 2.36 16.25
C TYR A 63 -6.71 1.83 16.29
N LYS A 64 -6.31 1.08 17.33
CA LYS A 64 -4.96 0.50 17.38
C LYS A 64 -4.78 -0.63 16.37
N GLU A 65 -5.87 -1.25 15.96
CA GLU A 65 -5.88 -2.37 15.01
C GLU A 65 -6.09 -1.89 13.57
N GLU A 66 -5.39 -2.50 12.61
CA GLU A 66 -5.46 -2.10 11.19
C GLU A 66 -6.91 -2.11 10.66
N ALA A 67 -7.69 -3.15 10.99
CA ALA A 67 -9.08 -3.26 10.58
C ALA A 67 -9.93 -2.11 11.15
N GLY A 68 -9.72 -1.72 12.41
CA GLY A 68 -10.37 -0.57 13.03
C GLY A 68 -9.96 0.76 12.38
N ARG A 69 -8.67 0.96 12.07
CA ARG A 69 -8.20 2.16 11.32
C ARG A 69 -8.86 2.25 9.94
N ARG A 70 -9.00 1.13 9.22
CA ARG A 70 -9.69 1.11 7.92
C ARG A 70 -11.19 1.46 8.06
N VAL A 71 -11.86 1.07 9.15
CA VAL A 71 -13.24 1.48 9.44
C VAL A 71 -13.33 2.99 9.72
N TYR A 72 -12.39 3.51 10.51
CA TYR A 72 -12.29 4.94 10.81
C TYR A 72 -12.02 5.78 9.56
N GLU A 73 -11.05 5.37 8.73
CA GLU A 73 -10.69 6.04 7.47
C GLU A 73 -11.89 6.19 6.54
N ARG A 74 -12.62 5.10 6.29
CA ARG A 74 -13.83 5.12 5.45
C ARG A 74 -14.91 6.03 6.02
N THR A 75 -15.11 5.99 7.33
CA THR A 75 -16.10 6.81 8.03
C THR A 75 -15.78 8.30 7.88
N LEU A 76 -14.53 8.69 8.17
CA LEU A 76 -14.07 10.06 8.06
C LEU A 76 -14.08 10.56 6.61
N GLN A 77 -13.69 9.71 5.66
CA GLN A 77 -13.74 10.02 4.25
C GLN A 77 -15.18 10.26 3.77
N PHE A 78 -16.16 9.49 4.24
CA PHE A 78 -17.55 9.72 3.88
C PHE A 78 -18.08 11.03 4.45
N ILE A 79 -17.71 11.37 5.69
CA ILE A 79 -18.00 12.67 6.31
C ILE A 79 -17.40 13.82 5.48
N PHE A 80 -16.14 13.68 5.06
CA PHE A 80 -15.46 14.65 4.20
C PHE A 80 -16.23 14.86 2.89
N ILE A 81 -16.58 13.79 2.18
CA ILE A 81 -17.30 13.85 0.90
C ILE A 81 -18.69 14.47 1.08
N ALA A 82 -19.40 14.09 2.15
CA ALA A 82 -20.69 14.68 2.48
C ALA A 82 -20.58 16.19 2.77
N ALA A 83 -19.54 16.62 3.47
CA ALA A 83 -19.27 18.04 3.73
C ALA A 83 -18.96 18.81 2.43
N VAL A 84 -18.13 18.24 1.55
CA VAL A 84 -17.85 18.84 0.23
C VAL A 84 -19.14 18.97 -0.57
N ARG A 85 -19.98 17.94 -0.63
CA ARG A 85 -21.24 17.99 -1.37
C ARG A 85 -22.20 19.07 -0.85
N ARG A 86 -22.25 19.31 0.47
CA ARG A 86 -23.09 20.36 1.06
C ARG A 86 -22.60 21.76 0.72
N LEU A 87 -21.29 21.96 0.72
CA LEU A 87 -20.67 23.27 0.47
C LEU A 87 -20.51 23.58 -1.02
N PHE A 88 -20.17 22.56 -1.81
CA PHE A 88 -19.78 22.62 -3.22
C PHE A 88 -20.46 21.48 -4.01
N PRO A 89 -21.78 21.56 -4.27
CA PRO A 89 -22.54 20.44 -4.85
C PRO A 89 -22.08 19.96 -6.22
N ALA A 90 -21.45 20.83 -7.02
CA ALA A 90 -20.94 20.50 -8.34
C ALA A 90 -19.45 20.07 -8.33
N ALA A 91 -18.81 20.02 -7.16
CA ALA A 91 -17.40 19.66 -7.06
C ALA A 91 -17.19 18.16 -7.27
N ARG A 92 -16.16 17.80 -8.04
CA ARG A 92 -15.69 16.42 -8.12
C ARG A 92 -14.60 16.19 -7.08
N VAL A 93 -14.77 15.16 -6.26
CA VAL A 93 -13.80 14.79 -5.21
C VAL A 93 -13.08 13.53 -5.65
N CYS A 94 -11.74 13.57 -5.67
CA CYS A 94 -10.95 12.37 -5.91
C CYS A 94 -9.95 12.15 -4.76
N VAL A 95 -10.06 11.01 -4.09
CA VAL A 95 -9.13 10.57 -3.04
C VAL A 95 -7.96 9.87 -3.73
N ARG A 96 -6.82 10.56 -3.88
CA ARG A 96 -5.74 10.13 -4.78
C ARG A 96 -4.84 9.08 -4.14
N TYR A 97 -4.17 9.44 -3.04
CA TYR A 97 -3.16 8.59 -2.40
C TYR A 97 -2.92 9.03 -0.95
N THR A 98 -2.23 8.17 -0.19
CA THR A 98 -1.72 8.52 1.15
C THR A 98 -0.40 9.28 1.01
N LEU A 99 -0.28 10.40 1.70
CA LEU A 99 0.96 11.16 1.81
C LEU A 99 1.27 11.38 3.30
N GLY A 100 2.27 10.67 3.81
CA GLY A 100 2.55 10.63 5.25
C GLY A 100 1.34 10.09 6.02
N PRO A 101 0.87 10.76 7.08
CA PRO A 101 -0.27 10.32 7.88
C PRO A 101 -1.64 10.79 7.34
N GLY A 102 -1.70 11.39 6.16
CA GLY A 102 -2.93 11.96 5.60
C GLY A 102 -3.30 11.44 4.22
N LEU A 103 -4.57 11.63 3.85
CA LEU A 103 -5.06 11.38 2.50
C LEU A 103 -4.93 12.65 1.66
N TYR A 104 -4.27 12.56 0.51
CA TYR A 104 -4.22 13.62 -0.49
C TYR A 104 -5.49 13.56 -1.36
N ILE A 105 -6.32 14.60 -1.25
CA ILE A 105 -7.63 14.66 -1.91
C ILE A 105 -7.70 15.89 -2.80
N THR A 106 -8.00 15.69 -4.08
CA THR A 106 -8.26 16.79 -5.04
C THR A 106 -9.75 17.12 -5.04
N ILE A 107 -10.08 18.40 -5.05
CA ILE A 107 -11.45 18.90 -5.17
C ILE A 107 -11.51 19.80 -6.40
N ASP A 108 -12.03 19.27 -7.50
CA ASP A 108 -12.21 20.00 -8.74
C ASP A 108 -13.52 20.80 -8.65
N LYS A 109 -13.41 22.12 -8.48
CA LYS A 109 -14.54 23.05 -8.37
C LYS A 109 -14.20 24.41 -8.95
N GLU A 110 -15.24 25.19 -9.24
CA GLU A 110 -15.14 26.58 -9.66
C GLU A 110 -15.80 27.54 -8.66
N PRO A 111 -15.12 28.60 -8.18
CA PRO A 111 -13.70 28.91 -8.39
C PRO A 111 -12.77 27.86 -7.74
N ALA A 112 -11.50 27.80 -8.16
CA ALA A 112 -10.52 26.85 -7.62
C ALA A 112 -10.48 26.84 -6.08
N LEU A 113 -10.17 25.66 -5.51
CA LEU A 113 -10.10 25.46 -4.05
C LEU A 113 -9.08 26.42 -3.41
N GLY A 114 -9.54 27.18 -2.41
CA GLY A 114 -8.68 28.05 -1.60
C GLY A 114 -8.60 27.63 -0.13
N GLU A 115 -7.66 28.23 0.61
CA GLU A 115 -7.48 27.97 2.05
C GLU A 115 -8.74 28.25 2.88
N GLN A 116 -9.48 29.32 2.54
CA GLN A 116 -10.75 29.64 3.19
C GLN A 116 -11.84 28.59 2.95
N ASP A 117 -11.81 27.91 1.80
CA ASP A 117 -12.73 26.81 1.53
C ASP A 117 -12.41 25.60 2.41
N VAL A 118 -11.13 25.32 2.63
CA VAL A 118 -10.68 24.23 3.52
C VAL A 118 -11.06 24.50 4.98
N LEU A 119 -10.98 25.76 5.45
CA LEU A 119 -11.45 26.12 6.79
C LEU A 119 -12.97 25.91 6.95
N LYS A 120 -13.76 26.31 5.95
CA LYS A 120 -15.22 26.05 5.94
C LYS A 120 -15.53 24.56 5.88
N LEU A 121 -14.76 23.81 5.10
CA LEU A 121 -14.90 22.37 4.96
C LEU A 121 -14.64 21.66 6.29
N GLU A 122 -13.57 22.01 7.00
CA GLU A 122 -13.29 21.43 8.32
C GLU A 122 -14.42 21.75 9.31
N ALA A 123 -14.92 22.99 9.31
CA ALA A 123 -16.04 23.38 10.16
C ALA A 123 -17.32 22.59 9.85
N GLU A 124 -17.63 22.36 8.57
CA GLU A 124 -18.80 21.56 8.18
C GLU A 124 -18.64 20.07 8.50
N MET A 125 -17.44 19.51 8.36
CA MET A 125 -17.15 18.16 8.84
C MET A 125 -17.41 18.05 10.35
N ARG A 126 -16.95 19.02 11.14
CA ARG A 126 -17.21 19.07 12.59
C ARG A 126 -18.71 19.23 12.91
N ASN A 127 -19.49 19.89 12.06
CA ASN A 127 -20.95 19.96 12.19
C ASN A 127 -21.59 18.57 11.96
N ILE A 128 -21.18 17.86 10.92
CA ILE A 128 -21.66 16.51 10.60
C ILE A 128 -21.34 15.52 11.73
N VAL A 129 -20.12 15.59 12.27
CA VAL A 129 -19.68 14.76 13.41
C VAL A 129 -20.55 15.02 14.63
N ARG A 130 -20.74 16.29 15.02
CA ARG A 130 -21.58 16.66 16.18
C ARG A 130 -23.04 16.25 16.05
N ALA A 131 -23.55 16.10 14.83
CA ALA A 131 -24.91 15.67 14.58
C ALA A 131 -25.14 14.16 14.85
N ALA A 132 -24.08 13.37 15.08
CA ALA A 132 -24.16 11.94 15.38
C ALA A 132 -25.08 11.17 14.41
N ILE A 133 -24.94 11.44 13.11
CA ILE A 133 -25.83 10.91 12.07
C ILE A 133 -25.58 9.41 11.96
N PRO A 134 -26.62 8.56 12.06
CA PRO A 134 -26.45 7.12 11.90
C PRO A 134 -26.01 6.74 10.49
N LEU A 135 -24.99 5.89 10.38
CA LEU A 135 -24.49 5.37 9.10
C LEU A 135 -25.22 4.08 8.76
N GLU A 136 -26.12 4.14 7.79
CA GLU A 136 -26.99 3.02 7.42
C GLU A 136 -26.53 2.36 6.13
N ARG A 137 -26.34 1.04 6.18
CA ARG A 137 -26.07 0.22 5.00
C ARG A 137 -27.39 -0.18 4.34
N LYS A 138 -27.52 0.09 3.05
CA LYS A 138 -28.64 -0.34 2.22
C LYS A 138 -28.12 -1.19 1.08
N ARG A 139 -28.90 -2.21 0.69
CA ARG A 139 -28.65 -3.03 -0.48
C ARG A 139 -29.57 -2.60 -1.60
N LEU A 140 -29.00 -2.31 -2.76
CA LEU A 140 -29.72 -1.94 -3.98
C LEU A 140 -29.55 -3.03 -5.05
N ASP A 141 -30.49 -3.08 -6.00
CA ASP A 141 -30.23 -3.74 -7.28
C ASP A 141 -29.12 -2.98 -8.01
N ILE A 142 -28.28 -3.70 -8.75
CA ILE A 142 -27.16 -3.09 -9.45
C ILE A 142 -27.60 -2.07 -10.50
N LYS A 143 -28.75 -2.26 -11.15
CA LYS A 143 -29.28 -1.31 -12.13
C LYS A 143 -29.71 -0.02 -11.45
N ASP A 144 -30.40 -0.12 -10.32
CA ASP A 144 -30.81 1.05 -9.53
C ASP A 144 -29.59 1.84 -9.03
N ALA A 145 -28.53 1.14 -8.64
CA ALA A 145 -27.27 1.79 -8.24
C ALA A 145 -26.58 2.50 -9.41
N ILE A 146 -26.52 1.89 -10.59
CA ILE A 146 -25.97 2.52 -11.81
C ILE A 146 -26.78 3.77 -12.17
N ASP A 147 -28.11 3.66 -12.25
CA ASP A 147 -29.00 4.78 -12.56
C ASP A 147 -28.85 5.94 -11.56
N PHE A 148 -28.69 5.62 -10.27
CA PHE A 148 -28.45 6.62 -9.24
C PHE A 148 -27.13 7.36 -9.48
N TYR A 149 -26.01 6.65 -9.66
CA TYR A 149 -24.70 7.27 -9.83
C TYR A 149 -24.58 8.05 -11.14
N GLU A 150 -25.21 7.61 -12.23
CA GLU A 150 -25.26 8.37 -13.48
C GLU A 150 -26.02 9.70 -13.30
N ARG A 151 -27.15 9.70 -12.58
CA ARG A 151 -27.93 10.91 -12.29
C ARG A 151 -27.23 11.86 -11.32
N ASP A 152 -26.51 11.32 -10.35
CA ASP A 152 -25.74 12.10 -9.36
C ASP A 152 -24.42 12.65 -9.92
N GLY A 153 -24.02 12.23 -11.14
CA GLY A 153 -22.78 12.68 -11.79
C GLY A 153 -21.53 11.90 -11.41
N GLN A 154 -21.68 10.77 -10.71
CA GLN A 154 -20.59 9.84 -10.33
C GLN A 154 -20.36 8.80 -11.44
N THR A 155 -19.93 9.27 -12.61
CA THR A 155 -19.85 8.45 -13.83
C THR A 155 -18.80 7.34 -13.76
N ASP A 156 -17.75 7.54 -12.96
CA ASP A 156 -16.69 6.58 -12.69
C ASP A 156 -17.22 5.33 -11.94
N LYS A 157 -18.04 5.53 -10.90
CA LYS A 157 -18.72 4.43 -10.20
C LYS A 157 -19.70 3.71 -11.13
N ALA A 158 -20.50 4.45 -11.88
CA ALA A 158 -21.41 3.85 -12.86
C ALA A 158 -20.66 3.00 -13.91
N ALA A 159 -19.51 3.48 -14.41
CA ALA A 159 -18.66 2.74 -15.33
C ALA A 159 -18.05 1.47 -14.69
N LEU A 160 -17.62 1.56 -13.44
CA LEU A 160 -17.10 0.41 -12.69
C LEU A 160 -18.16 -0.68 -12.49
N LEU A 161 -19.38 -0.31 -12.09
CA LEU A 161 -20.45 -1.25 -11.76
C LEU A 161 -20.90 -2.10 -12.95
N LYS A 162 -20.69 -1.65 -14.20
CA LYS A 162 -20.96 -2.43 -15.41
C LYS A 162 -20.19 -3.76 -15.45
N TRP A 163 -19.06 -3.86 -14.74
CA TRP A 163 -18.21 -5.03 -14.69
C TRP A 163 -18.48 -5.97 -13.49
N ARG A 164 -19.35 -5.55 -12.58
CA ARG A 164 -19.61 -6.30 -11.34
C ARG A 164 -20.44 -7.54 -11.62
N LYS A 165 -20.00 -8.68 -11.05
CA LYS A 165 -20.65 -9.99 -11.25
C LYS A 165 -21.91 -10.20 -10.41
N PHE A 166 -22.09 -9.44 -9.34
CA PHE A 166 -23.23 -9.57 -8.42
C PHE A 166 -24.37 -8.67 -8.84
N SER A 167 -25.62 -9.14 -8.73
CA SER A 167 -26.83 -8.37 -9.05
C SER A 167 -27.18 -7.29 -8.02
N TYR A 168 -26.39 -7.15 -6.96
CA TYR A 168 -26.63 -6.21 -5.88
C TYR A 168 -25.40 -5.35 -5.59
N PHE A 169 -25.68 -4.17 -5.03
CA PHE A 169 -24.68 -3.20 -4.60
C PHE A 169 -25.05 -2.67 -3.20
N ASP A 170 -24.13 -2.78 -2.26
CA ASP A 170 -24.32 -2.21 -0.93
C ASP A 170 -23.83 -0.76 -0.93
N VAL A 171 -24.52 0.12 -0.22
CA VAL A 171 -24.23 1.56 -0.11
C VAL A 171 -24.47 2.03 1.31
N TYR A 172 -23.77 3.07 1.72
CA TYR A 172 -24.01 3.76 2.98
C TYR A 172 -24.67 5.12 2.73
N THR A 173 -25.43 5.61 3.71
CA THR A 173 -26.11 6.90 3.60
C THR A 173 -25.76 7.86 4.73
N ILE A 174 -25.46 9.13 4.41
CA ILE A 174 -25.37 10.26 5.36
C ILE A 174 -26.38 11.32 4.92
N GLY A 175 -27.44 11.53 5.70
CA GLY A 175 -28.40 12.62 5.46
C GLY A 175 -29.01 12.61 4.05
N GLY A 176 -29.24 11.44 3.47
CA GLY A 176 -29.81 11.26 2.12
C GLY A 176 -28.78 11.13 1.00
N TYR A 177 -27.52 11.51 1.21
CA TYR A 177 -26.44 11.25 0.25
C TYR A 177 -26.00 9.79 0.35
N MET A 178 -25.78 9.12 -0.80
CA MET A 178 -25.45 7.71 -0.89
C MET A 178 -24.11 7.50 -1.57
N ASP A 179 -23.29 6.60 -1.02
CA ASP A 179 -21.97 6.28 -1.56
C ASP A 179 -21.52 4.89 -1.08
N TYR A 180 -20.42 4.37 -1.62
CA TYR A 180 -19.85 3.07 -1.25
C TYR A 180 -18.36 3.14 -1.00
N PHE A 181 -17.90 2.43 0.05
CA PHE A 181 -16.50 2.48 0.53
C PHE A 181 -15.84 1.10 0.71
N TYR A 182 -16.31 0.07 0.01
CA TYR A 182 -15.68 -1.28 -0.04
C TYR A 182 -15.28 -1.84 1.34
N GLY A 183 -16.17 -1.72 2.33
CA GLY A 183 -15.95 -2.20 3.69
C GLY A 183 -16.97 -1.64 4.66
N GLU A 184 -16.81 -1.99 5.93
CA GLU A 184 -17.69 -1.55 7.01
C GLU A 184 -17.34 -0.12 7.49
N MET A 185 -18.35 0.53 8.07
CA MET A 185 -18.25 1.85 8.70
C MET A 185 -18.57 1.78 10.18
N ALA A 186 -18.12 2.81 10.91
CA ALA A 186 -18.54 3.02 12.28
C ALA A 186 -20.07 3.24 12.36
N PRO A 187 -20.68 3.17 13.55
CA PRO A 187 -22.13 3.25 13.68
C PRO A 187 -22.74 4.60 13.28
N SER A 188 -22.02 5.69 13.54
CA SER A 188 -22.48 7.06 13.33
C SER A 188 -21.31 8.02 13.13
N THR A 189 -21.60 9.24 12.67
CA THR A 189 -20.57 10.24 12.31
C THR A 189 -19.76 10.76 13.49
N ASP A 190 -20.24 10.64 14.74
CA ASP A 190 -19.53 11.03 15.96
C ASP A 190 -18.41 10.06 16.36
N TYR A 191 -18.24 8.95 15.66
CA TYR A 191 -17.11 8.03 15.83
C TYR A 191 -15.82 8.50 15.14
N ALA A 192 -15.88 9.58 14.33
CA ALA A 192 -14.75 10.10 13.56
C ALA A 192 -14.51 11.59 13.82
N ASP A 193 -14.25 11.93 15.08
CA ASP A 193 -14.11 13.30 15.59
C ASP A 193 -12.65 13.81 15.64
N VAL A 194 -11.67 12.93 15.52
CA VAL A 194 -10.24 13.26 15.52
C VAL A 194 -9.71 13.37 14.09
N PHE A 195 -9.60 14.60 13.59
CA PHE A 195 -9.02 14.92 12.28
C PHE A 195 -8.61 16.39 12.18
N ARG A 196 -7.81 16.70 11.15
CA ARG A 196 -7.44 18.06 10.75
C ARG A 196 -7.35 18.14 9.23
N LEU A 197 -7.71 19.27 8.64
CA LEU A 197 -7.48 19.53 7.22
C LEU A 197 -6.28 20.45 7.04
N LYS A 198 -5.44 20.14 6.06
CA LYS A 198 -4.35 21.02 5.62
C LYS A 198 -4.53 21.36 4.14
N PHE A 199 -4.70 22.64 3.85
CA PHE A 199 -4.66 23.13 2.47
C PHE A 199 -3.25 22.96 1.90
N VAL A 200 -3.20 22.45 0.68
CA VAL A 200 -2.04 22.45 -0.22
C VAL A 200 -2.53 22.89 -1.60
N GLU A 201 -1.67 23.47 -2.43
CA GLU A 201 -2.12 24.01 -3.72
C GLU A 201 -2.85 22.96 -4.57
N GLY A 202 -4.12 23.23 -4.89
CA GLY A 202 -4.99 22.34 -5.69
C GLY A 202 -5.56 21.11 -4.95
N ALA A 203 -5.30 20.95 -3.66
CA ALA A 203 -5.76 19.79 -2.90
C ALA A 203 -5.92 20.06 -1.39
N VAL A 204 -6.36 19.04 -0.66
CA VAL A 204 -6.39 19.03 0.79
C VAL A 204 -5.79 17.75 1.31
N ILE A 205 -5.01 17.86 2.38
CA ILE A 205 -4.55 16.71 3.15
C ILE A 205 -5.52 16.51 4.31
N LEU A 206 -6.25 15.40 4.29
CA LEU A 206 -7.07 14.94 5.40
C LEU A 206 -6.19 14.15 6.37
N LEU A 207 -5.81 14.76 7.49
CA LEU A 207 -4.91 14.18 8.48
C LEU A 207 -5.69 13.26 9.43
N MET A 208 -5.23 12.01 9.49
CA MET A 208 -5.83 10.94 10.31
C MET A 208 -5.32 11.00 11.76
N PRO A 209 -5.98 10.34 12.72
CA PRO A 209 -5.45 10.20 14.07
C PRO A 209 -4.07 9.52 14.09
N ARG A 210 -3.22 9.93 15.03
CA ARG A 210 -1.88 9.36 15.17
C ARG A 210 -1.96 7.89 15.57
N SER A 211 -0.97 7.11 15.17
CA SER A 211 -0.92 5.68 15.52
C SER A 211 -0.46 5.43 16.96
N ASP A 212 0.38 6.31 17.51
CA ASP A 212 0.90 6.26 18.89
C ASP A 212 -0.10 6.89 19.88
N GLU A 213 -0.78 7.95 19.48
CA GLU A 213 -1.78 8.66 20.28
C GLU A 213 -3.09 8.87 19.49
N PRO A 214 -3.98 7.86 19.44
CA PRO A 214 -5.19 7.88 18.61
C PRO A 214 -6.17 9.03 18.86
N ASP A 215 -6.11 9.71 20.00
CA ASP A 215 -7.00 10.84 20.32
C ASP A 215 -6.47 12.19 19.79
N VAL A 216 -5.33 12.18 19.10
CA VAL A 216 -4.68 13.38 18.54
C VAL A 216 -4.59 13.25 17.02
N PRO A 217 -5.01 14.27 16.23
CA PRO A 217 -4.83 14.25 14.79
C PRO A 217 -3.33 14.35 14.45
N SER A 218 -2.90 13.65 13.41
CA SER A 218 -1.49 13.70 12.97
C SER A 218 -1.10 15.09 12.47
N ASP A 219 0.18 15.40 12.56
CA ASP A 219 0.73 16.63 12.01
C ASP A 219 1.08 16.46 10.52
N TYR A 220 1.06 17.58 9.80
CA TYR A 220 1.46 17.59 8.40
C TYR A 220 2.98 17.66 8.31
N GLU A 221 3.58 16.61 7.77
CA GLU A 221 4.99 16.56 7.43
C GLU A 221 5.16 16.63 5.90
N PRO A 222 5.85 17.66 5.37
CA PRO A 222 6.09 17.77 3.94
C PRO A 222 6.96 16.63 3.42
N LEU A 223 6.46 15.91 2.42
CA LEU A 223 7.18 14.86 1.67
C LEU A 223 7.30 15.28 0.19
N PRO A 224 8.13 16.28 -0.14
CA PRO A 224 8.11 16.93 -1.44
C PRO A 224 8.55 15.99 -2.57
N LYS A 225 9.57 15.13 -2.36
CA LYS A 225 10.03 14.23 -3.43
C LYS A 225 9.00 13.14 -3.70
N LEU A 226 8.42 12.56 -2.64
CA LEU A 226 7.35 11.58 -2.76
C LEU A 226 6.10 12.18 -3.40
N GLY A 227 5.72 13.40 -3.00
CA GLY A 227 4.59 14.13 -3.59
C GLY A 227 4.76 14.38 -5.09
N ILE A 228 5.98 14.71 -5.56
CA ILE A 228 6.28 14.85 -6.99
C ILE A 228 6.09 13.53 -7.73
N VAL A 229 6.56 12.41 -7.18
CA VAL A 229 6.43 11.10 -7.84
C VAL A 229 4.97 10.67 -7.94
N PHE A 230 4.18 10.89 -6.89
CA PHE A 230 2.74 10.62 -6.94
C PHE A 230 2.03 11.50 -7.98
N LYS A 231 2.33 12.81 -8.01
CA LYS A 231 1.76 13.71 -9.02
C LYS A 231 2.09 13.27 -10.44
N GLN A 232 3.35 12.93 -10.69
CA GLN A 232 3.78 12.38 -11.98
C GLN A 232 2.99 11.12 -12.34
N SER A 233 2.80 10.19 -11.40
CA SER A 233 2.02 8.98 -11.61
C SER A 233 0.54 9.26 -11.94
N ASP A 234 -0.09 10.21 -11.25
CA ASP A 234 -1.47 10.62 -11.53
C ASP A 234 -1.58 11.26 -12.93
N ASP A 235 -0.62 12.11 -13.32
CA ASP A 235 -0.56 12.73 -14.65
C ASP A 235 -0.36 11.69 -15.76
N TRP A 236 0.48 10.68 -15.54
CA TRP A 236 0.65 9.56 -16.47
C TRP A 236 -0.62 8.72 -16.60
N GLY A 237 -1.32 8.44 -15.50
CA GLY A 237 -2.60 7.73 -15.51
C GLY A 237 -3.64 8.46 -16.38
N LYS A 238 -3.74 9.79 -16.25
CA LYS A 238 -4.61 10.62 -17.08
C LYS A 238 -4.22 10.58 -18.56
N LEU A 239 -2.93 10.68 -18.86
CA LEU A 239 -2.41 10.61 -20.25
C LEU A 239 -2.69 9.25 -20.90
N MET A 240 -2.59 8.17 -20.12
CA MET A 240 -2.91 6.81 -20.57
C MET A 240 -4.42 6.51 -20.57
N HIS A 241 -5.27 7.47 -20.15
CA HIS A 241 -6.71 7.29 -19.96
C HIS A 241 -7.06 6.08 -19.09
N CYS A 242 -6.28 5.88 -18.01
CA CYS A 242 -6.42 4.75 -17.09
C CYS A 242 -6.07 5.18 -15.66
N SER A 243 -6.99 5.91 -15.03
CA SER A 243 -6.92 6.34 -13.64
C SER A 243 -7.84 5.53 -12.72
N THR A 244 -8.83 4.82 -13.27
CA THR A 244 -9.77 3.97 -12.51
C THR A 244 -9.82 2.52 -13.00
N VAL A 245 -10.28 1.61 -12.14
CA VAL A 245 -10.50 0.20 -12.50
C VAL A 245 -11.56 0.05 -13.60
N GLY A 246 -12.58 0.90 -13.63
CA GLY A 246 -13.58 0.91 -14.70
C GLY A 246 -12.97 1.21 -16.08
N GLU A 247 -12.02 2.15 -16.14
CA GLU A 247 -11.25 2.46 -17.36
C GLU A 247 -10.29 1.32 -17.72
N LEU A 248 -9.57 0.76 -16.75
CA LEU A 248 -8.69 -0.40 -16.97
C LEU A 248 -9.48 -1.58 -17.56
N ASN A 249 -10.66 -1.89 -17.00
CA ASN A 249 -11.53 -2.94 -17.52
C ASN A 249 -12.02 -2.65 -18.94
N THR A 250 -12.26 -1.38 -19.26
CA THR A 250 -12.60 -0.98 -20.63
C THR A 250 -11.42 -1.26 -21.58
N LEU A 251 -10.18 -0.99 -21.15
CA LEU A 251 -8.99 -1.32 -21.94
C LEU A 251 -8.78 -2.83 -22.08
N VAL A 252 -9.06 -3.62 -21.04
CA VAL A 252 -9.03 -5.10 -21.09
C VAL A 252 -10.05 -5.62 -22.09
N SER A 253 -11.32 -5.25 -21.94
CA SER A 253 -12.43 -5.75 -22.76
C SER A 253 -12.33 -5.36 -24.24
N THR A 254 -11.68 -4.24 -24.55
CA THR A 254 -11.46 -3.77 -25.93
C THR A 254 -10.13 -4.25 -26.54
N GLY A 255 -9.30 -5.00 -25.79
CA GLY A 255 -7.97 -5.45 -26.21
C GLY A 255 -6.89 -4.36 -26.22
N ARG A 256 -7.25 -3.11 -25.91
CA ARG A 256 -6.32 -1.97 -25.85
C ARG A 256 -5.35 -2.02 -24.68
N ILE A 257 -5.55 -2.92 -23.72
CA ILE A 257 -4.60 -3.17 -22.64
C ILE A 257 -3.18 -3.48 -23.15
N ARG A 258 -3.03 -4.11 -24.34
CA ARG A 258 -1.71 -4.34 -24.94
C ARG A 258 -0.96 -3.04 -25.23
N GLU A 259 -1.66 -2.00 -25.66
CA GLU A 259 -1.09 -0.65 -25.85
C GLU A 259 -0.64 -0.06 -24.50
N LEU A 260 -1.48 -0.18 -23.47
CA LEU A 260 -1.16 0.28 -22.12
C LEU A 260 0.11 -0.38 -21.58
N VAL A 261 0.29 -1.70 -21.77
CA VAL A 261 1.50 -2.43 -21.37
C VAL A 261 2.74 -1.81 -22.01
N ARG A 262 2.74 -1.64 -23.33
CA ARG A 262 3.90 -1.09 -24.06
C ARG A 262 4.24 0.33 -23.62
N VAL A 263 3.23 1.18 -23.46
CA VAL A 263 3.43 2.57 -23.02
C VAL A 263 4.00 2.59 -21.60
N ASN A 264 3.43 1.82 -20.68
CA ASN A 264 3.84 1.85 -19.28
C ASN A 264 5.25 1.27 -19.08
N GLU A 265 5.63 0.23 -19.82
CA GLU A 265 6.98 -0.33 -19.83
C GLU A 265 8.01 0.63 -20.47
N ALA A 266 7.64 1.32 -21.55
CA ALA A 266 8.49 2.35 -22.15
C ALA A 266 8.72 3.53 -21.20
N LEU A 267 7.71 3.90 -20.39
CA LEU A 267 7.86 4.92 -19.35
C LEU A 267 8.83 4.48 -18.24
N HIS A 268 8.78 3.22 -17.82
CA HIS A 268 9.77 2.66 -16.90
C HIS A 268 11.18 2.74 -17.51
N GLU A 269 11.35 2.30 -18.76
CA GLU A 269 12.66 2.33 -19.44
C GLU A 269 13.24 3.75 -19.51
N LYS A 270 12.42 4.72 -19.93
CA LYS A 270 12.80 6.14 -19.94
C LYS A 270 13.18 6.64 -18.55
N SER A 271 12.48 6.21 -17.51
CA SER A 271 12.76 6.62 -16.13
C SER A 271 14.10 6.07 -15.63
N TYR A 272 14.41 4.80 -15.92
CA TYR A 272 15.70 4.21 -15.58
C TYR A 272 16.85 4.89 -16.30
N ALA A 273 16.71 5.21 -17.60
CA ALA A 273 17.72 5.96 -18.34
C ALA A 273 17.98 7.34 -17.69
N ASN A 274 16.91 8.08 -17.38
CA ASN A 274 17.04 9.38 -16.70
C ASN A 274 17.71 9.30 -15.32
N ILE A 275 17.47 8.22 -14.56
CA ILE A 275 18.13 8.01 -13.26
C ILE A 275 19.61 7.66 -13.48
N ALA A 276 19.93 6.83 -14.47
CA ALA A 276 21.30 6.50 -14.84
C ALA A 276 22.10 7.75 -15.26
N ASP A 277 21.51 8.64 -16.05
CA ASP A 277 22.13 9.93 -16.40
C ASP A 277 22.48 10.76 -15.16
N LYS A 278 21.58 10.80 -14.16
CA LYS A 278 21.83 11.48 -12.88
C LYS A 278 22.95 10.83 -12.07
N ILE A 279 23.00 9.50 -12.04
CA ILE A 279 24.06 8.74 -11.36
C ILE A 279 25.44 9.07 -11.97
N VAL A 280 25.54 9.08 -13.31
CA VAL A 280 26.78 9.43 -14.01
C VAL A 280 27.15 10.89 -13.78
N ALA A 281 26.19 11.81 -13.87
CA ALA A 281 26.43 13.23 -13.59
C ALA A 281 26.91 13.49 -12.15
N HIS A 282 26.43 12.69 -11.18
CA HIS A 282 26.87 12.72 -9.79
C HIS A 282 28.27 12.09 -9.58
N SER A 283 28.82 11.41 -10.59
CA SER A 283 30.08 10.66 -10.46
C SER A 283 30.08 9.70 -9.26
N ALA A 284 28.94 9.03 -9.06
CA ALA A 284 28.73 8.15 -7.92
C ALA A 284 29.62 6.90 -8.01
N ARG A 285 30.23 6.52 -6.88
CA ARG A 285 31.00 5.29 -6.73
C ARG A 285 30.14 4.13 -6.25
N ALA A 286 29.10 4.41 -5.48
CA ALA A 286 28.09 3.43 -5.10
C ALA A 286 26.68 3.99 -5.26
N VAL A 287 25.78 3.14 -5.74
CA VAL A 287 24.35 3.41 -5.94
C VAL A 287 23.56 2.53 -4.98
N LEU A 288 22.91 3.15 -3.99
CA LEU A 288 22.13 2.46 -2.96
C LEU A 288 20.67 2.39 -3.42
N VAL A 289 20.15 1.19 -3.66
CA VAL A 289 18.77 0.95 -4.11
C VAL A 289 17.97 0.33 -2.96
N ALA A 290 17.13 1.14 -2.31
CA ALA A 290 16.22 0.66 -1.27
C ALA A 290 14.76 0.76 -1.70
N GLY A 291 13.93 0.02 -0.99
CA GLY A 291 12.52 -0.06 -1.26
C GLY A 291 11.90 -1.12 -0.37
N PRO A 292 10.64 -0.95 0.02
CA PRO A 292 9.98 -1.87 0.92
C PRO A 292 9.73 -3.24 0.24
N SER A 293 9.17 -4.24 0.93
CA SER A 293 9.02 -5.58 0.37
C SER A 293 8.18 -5.60 -0.92
N SER A 294 8.56 -6.39 -1.93
CA SER A 294 7.84 -6.47 -3.23
C SER A 294 7.75 -5.16 -4.02
N SER A 295 8.68 -4.23 -3.78
CA SER A 295 8.83 -2.99 -4.56
C SER A 295 9.56 -3.20 -5.91
N GLY A 296 10.21 -4.33 -6.16
CA GLY A 296 10.97 -4.58 -7.39
C GLY A 296 12.41 -4.06 -7.36
N LYS A 297 13.04 -3.99 -6.17
CA LYS A 297 14.43 -3.52 -5.96
C LYS A 297 15.43 -4.23 -6.88
N THR A 298 15.47 -5.55 -6.83
CA THR A 298 16.46 -6.35 -7.54
C THR A 298 16.32 -6.18 -9.05
N THR A 299 15.09 -6.16 -9.57
CA THR A 299 14.85 -5.86 -11.00
C THR A 299 15.24 -4.41 -11.35
N SER A 300 14.90 -3.44 -10.49
CA SER A 300 15.27 -2.03 -10.69
C SER A 300 16.79 -1.83 -10.73
N ALA A 301 17.52 -2.50 -9.82
CA ALA A 301 18.98 -2.45 -9.75
C ALA A 301 19.62 -3.04 -11.02
N ASN A 302 19.09 -4.16 -11.54
CA ASN A 302 19.55 -4.73 -12.80
C ASN A 302 19.24 -3.83 -14.02
N ARG A 303 18.05 -3.21 -14.08
CA ARG A 303 17.71 -2.27 -15.16
C ARG A 303 18.59 -1.02 -15.12
N LEU A 304 18.87 -0.48 -13.93
CA LEU A 304 19.86 0.59 -13.76
C LEU A 304 21.25 0.14 -14.21
N ALA A 305 21.67 -1.07 -13.85
CA ALA A 305 22.95 -1.62 -14.30
C ALA A 305 23.06 -1.66 -15.82
N THR A 306 22.00 -2.10 -16.52
CA THR A 306 21.93 -2.07 -17.99
C THR A 306 22.08 -0.64 -18.53
N GLN A 307 21.40 0.34 -17.95
CA GLN A 307 21.48 1.73 -18.40
C GLN A 307 22.86 2.36 -18.14
N LEU A 308 23.48 2.07 -17.00
CA LEU A 308 24.85 2.53 -16.73
C LEU A 308 25.87 1.91 -17.71
N ARG A 309 25.67 0.66 -18.15
CA ARG A 309 26.48 0.05 -19.22
C ARG A 309 26.35 0.77 -20.56
N VAL A 310 25.15 1.23 -20.91
CA VAL A 310 24.94 2.08 -22.11
C VAL A 310 25.72 3.39 -22.01
N LEU A 311 25.85 3.93 -20.80
CA LEU A 311 26.62 5.15 -20.51
C LEU A 311 28.14 4.91 -20.31
N GLY A 312 28.62 3.69 -20.57
CA GLY A 312 30.05 3.36 -20.55
C GLY A 312 30.64 3.00 -19.19
N GLN A 313 29.81 2.69 -18.18
CA GLN A 313 30.25 2.15 -16.89
C GLN A 313 30.11 0.63 -16.84
N ASP A 314 30.88 -0.08 -16.01
CA ASP A 314 30.73 -1.52 -15.78
C ASP A 314 30.28 -1.81 -14.33
N PRO A 315 29.01 -1.55 -13.98
CA PRO A 315 28.56 -1.69 -12.60
C PRO A 315 28.68 -3.13 -12.09
N LYS A 316 29.12 -3.27 -10.84
CA LYS A 316 29.05 -4.52 -10.07
C LYS A 316 27.84 -4.52 -9.15
N MET A 317 27.24 -5.68 -8.94
CA MET A 317 26.06 -5.84 -8.09
C MET A 317 26.46 -6.38 -6.72
N LEU A 318 25.87 -5.82 -5.66
CA LEU A 318 26.00 -6.29 -4.29
C LEU A 318 24.62 -6.34 -3.63
N SER A 319 24.20 -7.51 -3.18
CA SER A 319 22.97 -7.62 -2.38
C SER A 319 23.30 -7.44 -0.90
N LEU A 320 22.57 -6.57 -0.21
CA LEU A 320 22.69 -6.45 1.26
C LEU A 320 22.28 -7.73 1.98
N ASP A 321 21.46 -8.55 1.34
CA ASP A 321 21.00 -9.82 1.92
C ASP A 321 22.19 -10.76 2.22
N ASN A 322 23.30 -10.63 1.50
CA ASN A 322 24.54 -11.35 1.78
C ASN A 322 25.13 -11.04 3.17
N TYR A 323 24.80 -9.88 3.73
CA TYR A 323 25.27 -9.42 5.04
C TYR A 323 24.32 -9.77 6.18
N TYR A 324 23.24 -10.54 5.96
CA TYR A 324 22.47 -11.08 7.07
C TYR A 324 23.34 -11.92 8.01
N LEU A 325 23.11 -11.79 9.32
CA LEU A 325 23.63 -12.67 10.35
C LEU A 325 22.96 -14.04 10.22
N ASP A 326 23.64 -15.09 10.69
CA ASP A 326 23.02 -16.42 10.80
C ASP A 326 21.72 -16.32 11.60
N ARG A 327 20.65 -16.97 11.13
CA ARG A 327 19.33 -16.88 11.77
C ARG A 327 19.38 -17.23 13.25
N ASP A 328 20.23 -18.16 13.64
CA ASP A 328 20.40 -18.61 15.02
C ASP A 328 21.02 -17.54 15.93
N ALA A 329 21.76 -16.58 15.36
CA ALA A 329 22.38 -15.47 16.08
C ALA A 329 21.45 -14.26 16.26
N ILE A 330 20.33 -14.21 15.54
CA ILE A 330 19.34 -13.13 15.65
C ILE A 330 18.49 -13.36 16.92
N PRO A 331 18.48 -12.41 17.88
CA PRO A 331 17.68 -12.54 19.09
C PRO A 331 16.19 -12.52 18.76
N ALA A 332 15.40 -13.26 19.55
CA ALA A 332 13.96 -13.15 19.51
C ALA A 332 13.51 -11.85 20.20
N ASP A 333 12.37 -11.33 19.76
CA ASP A 333 11.68 -10.21 20.38
C ASP A 333 10.98 -10.62 21.68
N GLU A 334 10.28 -9.67 22.30
CA GLU A 334 9.53 -9.83 23.54
C GLU A 334 8.45 -10.92 23.47
N ASN A 335 8.00 -11.29 22.26
CA ASN A 335 6.99 -12.31 22.00
C ASN A 335 7.60 -13.65 21.55
N GLY A 336 8.93 -13.79 21.59
CA GLY A 336 9.63 -15.00 21.13
C GLY A 336 9.69 -15.15 19.60
N GLN A 337 9.35 -14.10 18.84
CA GLN A 337 9.41 -14.09 17.38
C GLN A 337 10.67 -13.35 16.91
N LYS A 338 11.22 -13.72 15.75
CA LYS A 338 12.37 -13.00 15.17
C LYS A 338 11.86 -11.89 14.26
N ASP A 339 12.19 -10.63 14.58
CA ASP A 339 11.96 -9.50 13.67
C ASP A 339 13.01 -9.51 12.56
N LEU A 340 12.69 -10.22 11.47
CA LEU A 340 13.58 -10.36 10.31
C LEU A 340 13.73 -9.08 9.48
N GLU A 341 12.94 -8.04 9.77
CA GLU A 341 13.01 -6.74 9.10
C GLU A 341 13.78 -5.71 9.95
N HIS A 342 14.32 -6.12 11.11
CA HIS A 342 15.13 -5.26 11.96
C HIS A 342 16.52 -5.05 11.35
N ILE A 343 17.04 -3.82 11.36
CA ILE A 343 18.35 -3.54 10.75
C ILE A 343 19.52 -4.34 11.36
N ASN A 344 19.50 -4.57 12.69
CA ASN A 344 20.47 -5.42 13.40
C ASN A 344 20.49 -6.90 12.96
N THR A 345 19.60 -7.33 12.06
CA THR A 345 19.75 -8.64 11.40
C THR A 345 20.91 -8.65 10.41
N LEU A 346 21.39 -7.47 9.97
CA LEU A 346 22.58 -7.30 9.15
C LEU A 346 23.83 -7.16 10.03
N ASP A 347 24.95 -7.66 9.52
CA ASP A 347 26.29 -7.39 10.03
C ASP A 347 26.78 -6.04 9.51
N ILE A 348 26.23 -4.99 10.14
CA ILE A 348 26.50 -3.59 9.81
C ILE A 348 28.00 -3.26 9.83
N PRO A 349 28.80 -3.69 10.85
CA PRO A 349 30.22 -3.40 10.88
C PRO A 349 30.96 -3.99 9.67
N ARG A 350 30.68 -5.25 9.32
CA ARG A 350 31.29 -5.89 8.15
C ARG A 350 30.87 -5.18 6.86
N PHE A 351 29.59 -4.91 6.67
CA PHE A 351 29.11 -4.20 5.48
C PHE A 351 29.77 -2.83 5.32
N SER A 352 29.83 -2.04 6.38
CA SER A 352 30.41 -0.69 6.34
C SER A 352 31.89 -0.72 5.97
N SER A 353 32.64 -1.65 6.57
CA SER A 353 34.07 -1.86 6.28
C SER A 353 34.30 -2.30 4.84
N ASP A 354 33.53 -3.29 4.38
CA ASP A 354 33.62 -3.84 3.04
C ASP A 354 33.29 -2.78 1.97
N LEU A 355 32.24 -1.99 2.20
CA LEU A 355 31.86 -0.89 1.31
C LEU A 355 32.96 0.17 1.21
N ALA A 356 33.53 0.59 2.34
CA ALA A 356 34.61 1.57 2.35
C ALA A 356 35.85 1.05 1.60
N ALA A 357 36.23 -0.21 1.81
CA ALA A 357 37.34 -0.87 1.12
C ALA A 357 37.11 -0.96 -0.40
N LEU A 358 35.92 -1.45 -0.81
CA LEU A 358 35.55 -1.53 -2.23
C LEU A 358 35.56 -0.15 -2.91
N MET A 359 35.05 0.89 -2.24
CA MET A 359 35.07 2.26 -2.77
C MET A 359 36.50 2.80 -2.97
N ARG A 360 37.47 2.35 -2.17
CA ARG A 360 38.91 2.64 -2.34
C ARG A 360 39.60 1.74 -3.38
N GLY A 361 38.88 0.77 -3.97
CA GLY A 361 39.43 -0.18 -4.94
C GLY A 361 40.22 -1.33 -4.31
N GLU A 362 40.04 -1.57 -3.01
CA GLU A 362 40.61 -2.70 -2.30
C GLU A 362 39.84 -3.99 -2.62
N GLN A 363 40.49 -5.13 -2.45
CA GLN A 363 39.88 -6.44 -2.62
C GLN A 363 39.18 -6.86 -1.32
N VAL A 364 37.95 -7.36 -1.43
CA VAL A 364 37.11 -7.80 -0.30
C VAL A 364 36.50 -9.16 -0.60
N GLU A 365 36.42 -10.03 0.40
CA GLU A 365 35.64 -11.27 0.34
C GLU A 365 34.22 -11.01 0.87
N VAL A 366 33.30 -10.76 -0.06
CA VAL A 366 31.90 -10.48 0.22
C VAL A 366 31.22 -11.77 0.71
N PRO A 367 30.51 -11.76 1.86
CA PRO A 367 29.80 -12.95 2.33
C PRO A 367 28.72 -13.39 1.35
N VAL A 368 28.25 -14.63 1.48
CA VAL A 368 27.06 -15.13 0.75
C VAL A 368 26.10 -15.70 1.78
N PHE A 369 24.84 -15.26 1.74
CA PHE A 369 23.80 -15.75 2.66
C PHE A 369 22.86 -16.71 1.94
N ASP A 370 22.61 -17.86 2.54
CA ASP A 370 21.67 -18.85 2.01
C ASP A 370 20.34 -18.78 2.78
N PHE A 371 19.27 -18.39 2.08
CA PHE A 371 17.93 -18.26 2.64
C PHE A 371 17.26 -19.58 3.01
N LEU A 372 17.68 -20.69 2.38
CA LEU A 372 17.16 -22.03 2.68
C LEU A 372 17.73 -22.54 4.00
N THR A 373 19.03 -22.43 4.19
CA THR A 373 19.70 -22.85 5.44
C THR A 373 19.64 -21.80 6.54
N GLY A 374 19.42 -20.53 6.18
CA GLY A 374 19.44 -19.39 7.09
C GLY A 374 20.82 -19.06 7.63
N LYS A 375 21.88 -19.42 6.91
CA LYS A 375 23.29 -19.28 7.35
C LYS A 375 24.16 -18.72 6.25
N ARG A 376 25.28 -18.13 6.64
CA ARG A 376 26.34 -17.74 5.70
C ARG A 376 27.06 -18.96 5.15
N ALA A 377 27.42 -18.89 3.87
CA ALA A 377 28.36 -19.81 3.28
C ALA A 377 29.74 -19.68 3.95
N LYS A 378 30.53 -20.77 3.88
CA LYS A 378 31.90 -20.79 4.44
C LYS A 378 32.86 -19.89 3.67
N GLU A 379 32.64 -19.77 2.37
CA GLU A 379 33.46 -18.99 1.44
C GLU A 379 32.57 -17.90 0.84
N GLY A 380 33.13 -16.71 0.71
CA GLY A 380 32.50 -15.57 0.06
C GLY A 380 32.88 -15.44 -1.42
N ILE A 381 32.49 -14.32 -2.00
CA ILE A 381 32.83 -13.93 -3.37
C ILE A 381 33.87 -12.82 -3.28
N VAL A 382 35.05 -13.05 -3.85
CA VAL A 382 36.10 -12.03 -3.93
C VAL A 382 35.69 -10.95 -4.94
N MET A 383 35.65 -9.70 -4.50
CA MET A 383 35.26 -8.54 -5.29
C MET A 383 36.31 -7.44 -5.15
N GLN A 384 36.56 -6.72 -6.24
CA GLN A 384 37.38 -5.52 -6.30
C GLN A 384 36.76 -4.60 -7.36
N LEU A 385 36.78 -3.28 -7.13
CA LEU A 385 36.19 -2.32 -8.07
C LEU A 385 37.28 -1.52 -8.81
N HIS A 386 37.23 -1.54 -10.15
CA HIS A 386 38.01 -0.64 -11.00
C HIS A 386 37.35 0.75 -11.12
N PRO A 387 38.07 1.82 -11.51
CA PRO A 387 37.55 3.20 -11.50
C PRO A 387 36.23 3.42 -12.26
N ASP A 388 35.97 2.66 -13.31
CA ASP A 388 34.78 2.67 -14.18
C ASP A 388 33.67 1.70 -13.73
N GLU A 389 33.87 1.00 -12.62
CA GLU A 389 32.94 0.01 -12.05
C GLU A 389 32.24 0.54 -10.79
N PRO A 390 31.14 1.31 -10.91
CA PRO A 390 30.36 1.69 -9.73
C PRO A 390 29.68 0.48 -9.11
N LEU A 391 29.49 0.50 -7.79
CA LEU A 391 28.83 -0.57 -7.06
C LEU A 391 27.33 -0.28 -6.91
N ILE A 392 26.46 -1.15 -7.43
CA ILE A 392 25.02 -1.07 -7.17
C ILE A 392 24.69 -1.99 -6.01
N ILE A 393 24.19 -1.40 -4.92
CA ILE A 393 23.87 -2.08 -3.67
C ILE A 393 22.36 -2.09 -3.51
N GLU A 394 21.74 -3.25 -3.48
CA GLU A 394 20.30 -3.37 -3.31
C GLU A 394 19.94 -4.06 -1.99
N GLY A 395 18.88 -3.58 -1.35
CA GLY A 395 18.32 -4.21 -0.16
C GLY A 395 17.36 -3.30 0.59
N ILE A 396 16.51 -3.89 1.44
CA ILE A 396 15.44 -3.14 2.13
C ILE A 396 15.98 -1.99 2.99
N HIS A 397 17.18 -2.12 3.55
CA HIS A 397 17.81 -1.13 4.40
C HIS A 397 18.82 -0.23 3.70
N ALA A 398 19.02 -0.31 2.37
CA ALA A 398 20.15 0.35 1.69
C ALA A 398 20.22 1.86 1.88
N LEU A 399 19.12 2.52 2.25
CA LEU A 399 19.06 3.96 2.52
C LEU A 399 19.16 4.32 4.02
N ASN A 400 19.27 3.32 4.89
CA ASN A 400 19.36 3.54 6.32
C ASN A 400 20.77 4.03 6.69
N PRO A 401 20.91 5.21 7.33
CA PRO A 401 22.20 5.80 7.64
C PRO A 401 23.03 4.97 8.62
N MET A 402 22.42 4.06 9.39
CA MET A 402 23.15 3.14 10.27
C MET A 402 24.09 2.21 9.50
N LEU A 403 23.88 2.00 8.20
CA LEU A 403 24.76 1.20 7.34
C LEU A 403 26.09 1.91 6.97
N LEU A 404 26.23 3.20 7.28
CA LEU A 404 27.34 4.01 6.82
C LEU A 404 28.20 4.45 8.00
N ASN A 405 29.48 4.08 8.00
CA ASN A 405 30.48 4.60 8.92
C ASN A 405 31.18 5.85 8.34
N ASP A 406 32.12 6.42 9.11
CA ASP A 406 32.83 7.66 8.73
C ASP A 406 33.90 7.45 7.64
N ASP A 407 34.27 6.20 7.33
CA ASP A 407 35.23 5.87 6.27
C ASP A 407 34.60 5.91 4.86
N ILE A 408 33.28 6.06 4.78
CA ILE A 408 32.53 6.10 3.52
C ILE A 408 32.32 7.55 3.10
N ASP A 409 32.86 7.90 1.93
CA ASP A 409 32.61 9.19 1.29
C ASP A 409 31.16 9.30 0.82
N ARG A 410 30.35 10.06 1.57
CA ARG A 410 28.91 10.22 1.30
C ARG A 410 28.62 10.98 0.02
N ASP A 411 29.55 11.80 -0.48
CA ASP A 411 29.43 12.54 -1.74
C ASP A 411 29.62 11.64 -2.96
N LYS A 412 30.09 10.41 -2.74
CA LYS A 412 30.19 9.36 -3.77
C LYS A 412 29.05 8.36 -3.73
N LEU A 413 28.03 8.60 -2.89
CA LEU A 413 26.83 7.77 -2.82
C LEU A 413 25.69 8.41 -3.60
N PHE A 414 24.97 7.60 -4.38
CA PHE A 414 23.71 8.00 -4.99
C PHE A 414 22.59 7.08 -4.49
N ARG A 415 21.54 7.65 -3.90
CA ARG A 415 20.45 6.91 -3.26
C ARG A 415 19.22 6.88 -4.15
N VAL A 416 18.79 5.68 -4.50
CA VAL A 416 17.56 5.42 -5.26
C VAL A 416 16.56 4.74 -4.34
N TYR A 417 15.39 5.34 -4.17
CA TYR A 417 14.27 4.71 -3.49
C TYR A 417 13.24 4.24 -4.52
N VAL A 418 12.88 2.96 -4.49
CA VAL A 418 11.90 2.35 -5.38
C VAL A 418 10.70 1.86 -4.59
N SER A 419 9.48 2.12 -5.06
CA SER A 419 8.26 1.65 -4.39
C SER A 419 7.10 1.54 -5.38
N ALA A 420 6.18 0.61 -5.11
CA ALA A 420 4.96 0.47 -5.89
C ALA A 420 3.93 1.47 -5.37
N LEU A 421 3.95 2.67 -5.93
CA LEU A 421 3.14 3.81 -5.53
C LEU A 421 1.92 3.91 -6.45
N THR A 422 1.02 2.93 -6.38
CA THR A 422 -0.17 2.90 -7.22
C THR A 422 -1.03 4.15 -7.04
N THR A 423 -1.45 4.73 -8.17
CA THR A 423 -2.43 5.81 -8.27
C THR A 423 -3.70 5.35 -9.00
N LEU A 424 -3.81 4.06 -9.31
CA LEU A 424 -5.03 3.46 -9.84
C LEU A 424 -6.05 3.36 -8.71
N ASN A 425 -7.22 3.94 -8.93
CA ASN A 425 -8.31 3.88 -7.98
C ASN A 425 -9.38 2.88 -8.43
N ILE A 426 -10.13 2.31 -7.48
CA ILE A 426 -11.34 1.55 -7.81
C ILE A 426 -12.37 2.50 -8.43
N ASP A 427 -12.60 3.62 -7.76
CA ASP A 427 -13.41 4.76 -8.19
C ASP A 427 -12.86 6.05 -7.54
N ASP A 428 -13.38 7.23 -7.87
CA ASP A 428 -12.86 8.53 -7.43
C ASP A 428 -12.73 8.63 -5.90
N HIS A 429 -13.60 7.96 -5.15
CA HIS A 429 -13.54 7.97 -3.69
C HIS A 429 -12.69 6.81 -3.17
N ASN A 430 -12.59 5.70 -3.88
CA ASN A 430 -12.01 4.48 -3.33
C ASN A 430 -10.68 4.14 -3.97
N ARG A 431 -9.62 4.49 -3.26
CA ARG A 431 -8.25 4.19 -3.67
C ARG A 431 -7.86 2.74 -3.40
N ILE A 432 -6.87 2.28 -4.16
CA ILE A 432 -6.14 1.06 -3.84
C ILE A 432 -4.96 1.46 -2.95
N HIS A 433 -4.83 0.86 -1.77
CA HIS A 433 -3.68 1.13 -0.93
C HIS A 433 -2.41 0.58 -1.61
N THR A 434 -1.34 1.37 -1.61
CA THR A 434 -0.02 0.95 -2.12
C THR A 434 0.48 -0.31 -1.41
N THR A 435 0.13 -0.47 -0.13
CA THR A 435 0.37 -1.67 0.67
C THR A 435 -0.32 -2.90 0.11
N ASP A 436 -1.56 -2.76 -0.34
CA ASP A 436 -2.37 -3.87 -0.83
C ASP A 436 -1.87 -4.32 -2.22
N ALA A 437 -1.48 -3.37 -3.09
CA ALA A 437 -0.83 -3.69 -4.37
C ALA A 437 0.50 -4.45 -4.17
N ARG A 438 1.30 -4.05 -3.17
CA ARG A 438 2.55 -4.75 -2.82
C ARG A 438 2.30 -6.13 -2.20
N LEU A 439 1.24 -6.27 -1.40
CA LEU A 439 0.83 -7.56 -0.87
C LEU A 439 0.45 -8.52 -2.00
N LEU A 440 -0.27 -8.07 -3.04
CA LEU A 440 -0.59 -8.89 -4.22
C LEU A 440 0.69 -9.41 -4.90
N ARG A 441 1.65 -8.52 -5.17
CA ARG A 441 2.97 -8.91 -5.70
C ARG A 441 3.65 -9.95 -4.81
N ARG A 442 3.63 -9.74 -3.48
CA ARG A 442 4.23 -10.65 -2.51
C ARG A 442 3.57 -12.03 -2.50
N LEU A 443 2.23 -12.09 -2.54
CA LEU A 443 1.48 -13.35 -2.56
C LEU A 443 1.85 -14.20 -3.77
N VAL A 444 1.96 -13.61 -4.97
CA VAL A 444 2.42 -14.34 -6.16
C VAL A 444 3.85 -14.84 -5.97
N ARG A 445 4.80 -13.96 -5.66
CA ARG A 445 6.21 -14.34 -5.54
C ARG A 445 6.44 -15.39 -4.47
N ASP A 446 5.90 -15.20 -3.27
CA ASP A 446 6.14 -16.12 -2.15
C ASP A 446 5.55 -17.51 -2.44
N TYR A 447 4.43 -17.60 -3.16
CA TYR A 447 3.90 -18.87 -3.66
C TYR A 447 4.78 -19.49 -4.76
N GLU A 448 5.00 -18.75 -5.86
CA GLU A 448 5.67 -19.27 -7.06
C GLU A 448 7.16 -19.58 -6.84
N THR A 449 7.86 -18.77 -6.06
CA THR A 449 9.33 -18.85 -5.94
C THR A 449 9.82 -19.43 -4.60
N ARG A 450 8.99 -19.37 -3.55
CA ARG A 450 9.37 -19.80 -2.20
C ARG A 450 8.52 -20.95 -1.65
N GLY A 451 7.49 -21.39 -2.37
CA GLY A 451 6.60 -22.47 -1.94
C GLY A 451 5.78 -22.14 -0.68
N ALA A 452 5.59 -20.86 -0.38
CA ALA A 452 4.80 -20.43 0.78
C ALA A 452 3.30 -20.43 0.46
N SER A 453 2.48 -20.84 1.44
CA SER A 453 1.02 -20.73 1.31
C SER A 453 0.55 -19.27 1.40
N MET A 454 -0.67 -19.00 0.92
CA MET A 454 -1.33 -17.70 1.09
C MET A 454 -1.40 -17.33 2.58
N GLU A 455 -1.77 -18.28 3.44
CA GLU A 455 -1.89 -18.10 4.89
C GLU A 455 -0.57 -17.70 5.54
N HIS A 456 0.54 -18.36 5.15
CA HIS A 456 1.85 -18.00 5.65
C HIS A 456 2.23 -16.56 5.28
N THR A 457 2.01 -16.17 4.03
CA THR A 457 2.34 -14.81 3.57
C THR A 457 1.46 -13.76 4.24
N LEU A 458 0.16 -14.01 4.36
CA LEU A 458 -0.81 -13.11 5.00
C LEU A 458 -0.50 -12.93 6.50
N SER A 459 -0.21 -14.01 7.22
CA SER A 459 0.12 -13.95 8.65
C SER A 459 1.39 -13.17 8.96
N MET A 460 2.38 -13.18 8.04
CA MET A 460 3.64 -12.45 8.20
C MET A 460 3.52 -10.95 7.84
N TRP A 461 2.52 -10.57 7.04
CA TRP A 461 2.39 -9.22 6.49
C TRP A 461 2.36 -8.11 7.54
N PRO A 462 1.66 -8.23 8.70
CA PRO A 462 1.70 -7.20 9.74
C PRO A 462 3.10 -6.95 10.29
N SER A 463 3.93 -7.99 10.44
CA SER A 463 5.32 -7.85 10.91
C SER A 463 6.16 -7.05 9.90
N VAL A 464 6.01 -7.39 8.63
CA VAL A 464 6.69 -6.71 7.51
C VAL A 464 6.34 -5.23 7.49
N ARG A 465 5.06 -4.90 7.65
CA ARG A 465 4.56 -3.53 7.68
C ARG A 465 5.19 -2.71 8.81
N ARG A 466 5.29 -3.28 10.01
CA ARG A 466 5.96 -2.62 11.15
C ARG A 466 7.44 -2.38 10.87
N GLY A 467 8.13 -3.36 10.29
CA GLY A 467 9.52 -3.23 9.87
C GLY A 467 9.74 -2.10 8.87
N GLU A 468 8.87 -2.01 7.86
CA GLU A 468 8.90 -0.95 6.85
C GLU A 468 8.71 0.45 7.44
N GLU A 469 7.70 0.60 8.29
CA GLU A 469 7.37 1.87 8.96
C GLU A 469 8.49 2.36 9.86
N LYS A 470 9.21 1.44 10.50
CA LYS A 470 10.30 1.78 11.43
C LYS A 470 11.65 1.98 10.73
N TRP A 471 11.99 1.15 9.76
CA TRP A 471 13.37 1.04 9.27
C TRP A 471 13.58 1.48 7.82
N ILE A 472 12.50 1.73 7.06
CA ILE A 472 12.58 1.97 5.62
C ILE A 472 11.95 3.32 5.25
N PHE A 473 10.67 3.54 5.57
CA PHE A 473 9.96 4.78 5.21
C PHE A 473 10.57 6.06 5.78
N PRO A 474 11.15 6.09 6.99
CA PRO A 474 11.80 7.31 7.51
C PRO A 474 12.94 7.84 6.63
N TYR A 475 13.53 7.00 5.78
CA TYR A 475 14.69 7.36 4.97
C TYR A 475 14.35 7.58 3.48
N GLN A 476 13.09 7.47 3.07
CA GLN A 476 12.71 7.58 1.65
C GLN A 476 12.96 8.98 1.05
N GLU A 477 12.77 10.05 1.83
CA GLU A 477 13.03 11.43 1.38
C GLU A 477 14.54 11.77 1.32
N ASN A 478 15.40 10.93 1.91
CA ASN A 478 16.86 11.06 1.80
C ASN A 478 17.38 10.60 0.43
N ALA A 479 16.52 10.01 -0.41
CA ALA A 479 16.91 9.53 -1.74
C ALA A 479 17.18 10.68 -2.72
N ASP A 480 18.19 10.49 -3.57
CA ASP A 480 18.55 11.39 -4.67
C ASP A 480 17.61 11.21 -5.87
N ALA A 481 17.04 10.00 -6.02
CA ALA A 481 15.95 9.70 -6.95
C ALA A 481 14.91 8.78 -6.31
N LEU A 482 13.62 9.10 -6.54
CA LEU A 482 12.51 8.21 -6.21
C LEU A 482 11.90 7.69 -7.51
N PHE A 483 11.57 6.41 -7.54
CA PHE A 483 10.98 5.77 -8.70
C PHE A 483 9.74 4.95 -8.33
N ASN A 484 8.64 5.20 -9.05
CA ASN A 484 7.42 4.44 -8.93
C ASN A 484 7.51 3.18 -9.79
N THR A 485 7.54 2.02 -9.15
CA THR A 485 7.62 0.72 -9.83
C THR A 485 6.26 0.16 -10.19
N THR A 486 5.15 0.84 -9.88
CA THR A 486 3.81 0.37 -10.25
C THR A 486 3.66 0.31 -11.77
N LEU A 487 3.03 -0.78 -12.21
CA LEU A 487 2.53 -0.94 -13.56
C LEU A 487 1.01 -0.92 -13.48
N VAL A 488 0.34 -0.01 -14.18
CA VAL A 488 -1.10 0.27 -14.02
C VAL A 488 -1.96 -0.97 -14.27
N TYR A 489 -1.51 -1.85 -15.17
CA TYR A 489 -2.21 -3.08 -15.55
C TYR A 489 -1.92 -4.27 -14.63
N GLU A 490 -1.01 -4.14 -13.65
CA GLU A 490 -0.45 -5.30 -12.94
C GLU A 490 -1.49 -6.08 -12.15
N VAL A 491 -2.49 -5.42 -11.56
CA VAL A 491 -3.50 -6.10 -10.74
C VAL A 491 -4.33 -7.07 -11.58
N SER A 492 -4.69 -6.67 -12.82
CA SER A 492 -5.41 -7.55 -13.76
C SER A 492 -4.59 -8.77 -14.20
N VAL A 493 -3.25 -8.69 -14.14
CA VAL A 493 -2.36 -9.82 -14.43
C VAL A 493 -2.16 -10.69 -13.19
N LEU A 494 -1.81 -10.08 -12.05
CA LEU A 494 -1.56 -10.76 -10.78
C LEU A 494 -2.79 -11.51 -10.29
N LYS A 495 -4.00 -11.00 -10.56
CA LYS A 495 -5.27 -11.63 -10.21
C LYS A 495 -5.35 -13.08 -10.67
N LYS A 496 -4.89 -13.40 -11.88
CA LYS A 496 -4.88 -14.76 -12.44
C LYS A 496 -4.14 -15.76 -11.55
N TYR A 497 -3.06 -15.31 -10.91
CA TYR A 497 -2.20 -16.13 -10.06
C TYR A 497 -2.75 -16.24 -8.63
N VAL A 498 -3.15 -15.13 -8.02
CA VAL A 498 -3.55 -15.11 -6.60
C VAL A 498 -5.01 -15.47 -6.35
N TYR A 499 -5.92 -15.13 -7.28
CA TYR A 499 -7.36 -15.20 -7.00
C TYR A 499 -7.82 -16.63 -6.68
N PRO A 500 -7.44 -17.69 -7.43
CA PRO A 500 -7.81 -19.06 -7.09
C PRO A 500 -7.28 -19.48 -5.71
N LEU A 501 -6.01 -19.17 -5.43
CA LEU A 501 -5.33 -19.54 -4.18
C LEU A 501 -5.94 -18.85 -2.96
N LEU A 502 -6.40 -17.61 -3.11
CA LEU A 502 -7.13 -16.89 -2.06
C LEU A 502 -8.52 -17.49 -1.79
N GLN A 503 -9.16 -18.13 -2.77
CA GLN A 503 -10.43 -18.84 -2.55
C GLN A 503 -10.26 -20.15 -1.78
N GLU A 504 -9.07 -20.74 -1.79
CA GLU A 504 -8.77 -22.00 -1.11
C GLU A 504 -8.48 -21.84 0.39
N VAL A 505 -8.28 -20.59 0.87
CA VAL A 505 -8.06 -20.32 2.30
C VAL A 505 -9.29 -20.78 3.11
N PRO A 506 -9.14 -21.70 4.09
CA PRO A 506 -10.26 -22.23 4.87
C PRO A 506 -10.95 -21.15 5.71
N LYS A 507 -12.24 -21.31 5.99
CA LYS A 507 -13.02 -20.35 6.81
C LYS A 507 -12.52 -20.26 8.26
N GLU A 508 -11.95 -21.36 8.73
CA GLU A 508 -11.39 -21.51 10.07
C GLU A 508 -10.01 -20.86 10.19
N SER A 509 -9.38 -20.49 9.07
CA SER A 509 -8.09 -19.82 9.06
C SER A 509 -8.18 -18.42 9.68
N PRO A 510 -7.24 -18.03 10.56
CA PRO A 510 -7.13 -16.64 11.02
C PRO A 510 -6.94 -15.64 9.86
N CYS A 511 -6.44 -16.10 8.71
CA CYS A 511 -6.20 -15.28 7.53
C CYS A 511 -7.40 -15.20 6.57
N TYR A 512 -8.51 -15.91 6.84
CA TYR A 512 -9.66 -15.99 5.94
C TYR A 512 -10.22 -14.60 5.59
N ALA A 513 -10.32 -13.74 6.59
CA ALA A 513 -10.79 -12.37 6.46
C ALA A 513 -9.98 -11.54 5.47
N ALA A 514 -8.65 -11.56 5.65
CA ALA A 514 -7.73 -10.83 4.78
C ALA A 514 -7.80 -11.37 3.35
N ALA A 515 -7.85 -12.70 3.18
CA ALA A 515 -8.00 -13.32 1.86
C ALA A 515 -9.33 -12.92 1.19
N ARG A 516 -10.42 -12.90 1.95
CA ARG A 516 -11.75 -12.46 1.49
C ARG A 516 -11.75 -11.01 1.06
N ASP A 517 -11.16 -10.11 1.83
CA ASP A 517 -11.12 -8.68 1.52
C ASP A 517 -10.30 -8.39 0.27
N ILE A 518 -9.15 -9.04 0.11
CA ILE A 518 -8.39 -8.99 -1.15
C ILE A 518 -9.24 -9.50 -2.31
N THR A 519 -9.94 -10.63 -2.15
CA THR A 519 -10.83 -11.17 -3.19
C THR A 519 -11.94 -10.18 -3.57
N LYS A 520 -12.55 -9.50 -2.58
CA LYS A 520 -13.60 -8.49 -2.84
C LYS A 520 -13.07 -7.38 -3.76
N VAL A 521 -11.85 -6.91 -3.53
CA VAL A 521 -11.20 -5.92 -4.40
C VAL A 521 -10.90 -6.49 -5.78
N LEU A 522 -10.33 -7.70 -5.85
CA LEU A 522 -10.01 -8.35 -7.14
C LEU A 522 -11.25 -8.62 -8.01
N ASN A 523 -12.44 -8.74 -7.42
CA ASN A 523 -13.69 -8.92 -8.17
C ASN A 523 -14.10 -7.70 -9.02
N TYR A 524 -13.49 -6.53 -8.81
CA TYR A 524 -13.70 -5.37 -9.68
C TYR A 524 -12.81 -5.39 -10.92
N PHE A 525 -11.78 -6.22 -10.96
CA PHE A 525 -10.84 -6.28 -12.07
C PHE A 525 -11.25 -7.37 -13.06
N LEU A 526 -11.22 -7.06 -14.35
CA LEU A 526 -11.16 -8.08 -15.39
C LEU A 526 -9.78 -8.71 -15.45
N ASP A 527 -9.75 -9.98 -15.84
CA ASP A 527 -8.50 -10.72 -16.05
C ASP A 527 -7.88 -10.26 -17.38
N ALA A 528 -6.60 -9.90 -17.35
CA ALA A 528 -5.83 -9.53 -18.53
C ALA A 528 -5.22 -10.78 -19.18
N ASP A 529 -6.06 -11.68 -19.70
CA ASP A 529 -5.59 -12.93 -20.28
C ASP A 529 -4.92 -12.73 -21.65
N GLY A 530 -3.82 -13.45 -21.87
CA GLY A 530 -3.15 -13.50 -23.17
C GLY A 530 -2.41 -12.22 -23.54
N ILE A 531 -1.88 -11.50 -22.55
CA ILE A 531 -0.98 -10.35 -22.76
C ILE A 531 0.45 -10.64 -22.28
N GLU A 532 0.71 -11.86 -21.80
CA GLU A 532 2.01 -12.25 -21.28
C GLU A 532 3.12 -12.14 -22.34
N ASP A 533 2.80 -12.19 -23.63
CA ASP A 533 3.73 -11.93 -24.73
C ASP A 533 4.14 -10.46 -24.89
N GLU A 534 3.31 -9.53 -24.40
CA GLU A 534 3.58 -8.08 -24.43
C GLU A 534 4.41 -7.62 -23.23
N ILE A 535 4.43 -8.38 -22.14
CA ILE A 535 5.19 -8.03 -20.92
C ILE A 535 6.68 -8.35 -21.15
N PRO A 536 7.57 -7.35 -21.22
CA PRO A 536 8.99 -7.56 -21.52
C PRO A 536 9.65 -8.49 -20.51
N PRO A 537 10.67 -9.27 -20.90
CA PRO A 537 11.41 -10.13 -19.98
C PRO A 537 12.19 -9.36 -18.89
N THR A 538 12.41 -8.06 -19.09
CA THR A 538 13.05 -7.15 -18.13
C THR A 538 12.04 -6.38 -17.26
N SER A 539 10.73 -6.59 -17.46
CA SER A 539 9.67 -5.95 -16.67
C SER A 539 9.80 -6.30 -15.19
N ILE A 540 9.49 -5.34 -14.32
CA ILE A 540 9.38 -5.57 -12.87
C ILE A 540 8.34 -6.66 -12.57
N LEU A 541 7.27 -6.74 -13.36
CA LEU A 541 6.21 -7.72 -13.13
C LEU A 541 6.72 -9.17 -13.27
N ARG A 542 7.73 -9.40 -14.10
CA ARG A 542 8.35 -10.72 -14.33
C ARG A 542 9.10 -11.27 -13.12
N GLU A 543 9.42 -10.42 -12.14
CA GLU A 543 9.92 -10.86 -10.83
C GLU A 543 8.86 -11.69 -10.08
N PHE A 544 7.59 -11.39 -10.31
CA PHE A 544 6.46 -12.00 -9.58
C PHE A 544 5.85 -13.14 -10.39
N ILE A 545 5.54 -12.91 -11.68
CA ILE A 545 4.81 -13.89 -12.52
C ILE A 545 5.74 -14.86 -13.28
N GLY A 546 7.05 -14.80 -13.03
CA GLY A 546 8.06 -15.58 -13.74
C GLY A 546 8.43 -15.04 -15.13
N GLY A 547 9.50 -15.58 -15.69
CA GLY A 547 10.01 -15.21 -17.02
C GLY A 547 11.03 -14.07 -17.04
N CYS A 548 11.45 -13.54 -15.88
CA CYS A 548 12.45 -12.49 -15.79
C CYS A 548 13.83 -13.00 -16.27
N THR A 549 14.44 -12.31 -17.24
CA THR A 549 15.73 -12.74 -17.80
C THR A 549 16.93 -12.41 -16.91
N PHE A 550 16.80 -11.48 -15.96
CA PHE A 550 17.88 -11.19 -15.00
C PHE A 550 18.16 -12.34 -14.03
N TYR A 551 17.19 -13.24 -13.81
CA TYR A 551 17.30 -14.34 -12.85
C TYR A 551 17.55 -15.71 -13.50
N ARG A 552 17.57 -15.77 -14.83
CA ARG A 552 17.86 -17.02 -15.55
C ARG A 552 19.33 -17.36 -15.38
N LYS A 553 19.62 -18.59 -14.96
CA LYS A 553 20.98 -19.14 -14.82
C LYS A 553 21.36 -19.98 -16.05
N ASP A 554 20.78 -19.63 -17.20
CA ASP A 554 20.90 -20.39 -18.45
C ASP A 554 22.24 -20.14 -19.13
#